data_AF-A0A1W9HHH1-F1
#
_entry.id   AF-A0A1W9HHH1-F1
#
_cell.length_a   1.000
_cell.length_b   1.000
_cell.length_c   1.000
_cell.angle_alpha   90.00
_cell.angle_beta   90.00
_cell.angle_gamma   90.00
#
_symmetry.space_group_name_H-M   'P 1'
#
loop_
_entity.id
_entity.type
_entity.pdbx_description
1 polymer ?
#
loop_
_entity_poly.entity_id
_entity_poly.type
_entity_poly.pdbx_seq_one_letter_code
_entity_poly.pdbx_strand_id
1 'polypeptide(L)' 'MKNGVVSGIKLQNVAGKKPLPAAQAREFKKLATVLGDEIVQSWVNYFVYHKKIVTKKIAGKL' A
#
# COMPACT_ATOMS: atom_id res chain seq x y z
N MET A 1 -7.98 6.77 -7.87
CA MET A 1 -8.02 5.60 -8.77
C MET A 1 -8.72 6.01 -10.05
N LYS A 2 -8.13 5.71 -11.20
CA LYS A 2 -8.78 5.90 -12.51
C LYS A 2 -8.73 4.54 -13.20
N ASN A 3 -9.88 4.00 -13.59
CA ASN A 3 -10.01 2.70 -14.26
C ASN A 3 -9.35 1.51 -13.51
N GLY A 4 -9.43 1.49 -12.18
CA GLY A 4 -8.87 0.39 -11.37
C GLY A 4 -7.37 0.46 -11.07
N VAL A 5 -6.67 1.50 -11.56
CA VAL A 5 -5.24 1.70 -11.30
C VAL A 5 -5.02 2.74 -10.20
N VAL A 6 -4.03 2.49 -9.32
CA VAL A 6 -3.62 3.45 -8.29
C VAL A 6 -3.00 4.68 -8.94
N SER A 7 -3.75 5.79 -8.93
CA SER A 7 -3.36 7.04 -9.60
C SER A 7 -2.39 7.92 -8.78
N GLY A 8 -2.05 7.52 -7.55
CA GLY A 8 -1.10 8.24 -6.70
C GLY A 8 -1.27 7.94 -5.21
N ILE A 9 -0.19 8.12 -4.45
CA ILE A 9 -0.14 7.93 -3.00
C ILE A 9 0.21 9.25 -2.33
N LYS A 10 -0.64 9.69 -1.40
CA LYS A 10 -0.42 10.90 -0.59
C LYS A 10 -0.29 10.51 0.87
N LEU A 11 0.91 10.72 1.42
CA LEU A 11 1.12 10.66 2.87
C LEU A 11 0.66 11.98 3.48
N GLN A 12 -0.13 11.90 4.54
CA GLN A 12 -0.64 13.06 5.26
C GLN A 12 -0.33 12.93 6.75
N ASN A 13 -0.04 14.05 7.39
CA ASN A 13 0.06 14.10 8.83
C ASN A 13 -1.35 14.08 9.41
N VAL A 14 -1.61 13.11 10.29
CA VAL A 14 -2.90 12.97 10.97
C VAL A 14 -2.74 13.50 12.39
N ALA A 15 -3.66 14.37 12.83
CA ALA A 15 -3.64 14.92 14.18
C ALA A 15 -3.63 13.81 15.24
N GLY A 16 -2.83 13.97 16.29
CA GLY A 16 -2.68 12.97 17.35
C GLY A 16 -1.86 11.73 16.95
N LYS A 17 -1.26 11.69 15.75
CA LYS A 17 -0.37 10.61 15.32
C LYS A 17 1.04 11.14 15.08
N LYS A 18 2.04 10.41 15.60
CA LYS A 18 3.45 10.72 15.32
C LYS A 18 3.74 10.35 13.85
N PRO A 19 4.31 11.27 13.05
CA PRO A 19 4.66 10.97 11.67
C PRO A 19 5.78 9.93 11.61
N LEU A 20 5.83 9.19 10.50
CA LEU A 20 6.95 8.31 10.21
C LEU A 20 8.23 9.14 10.08
N PRO A 21 9.39 8.64 10.59
CA PRO A 21 10.68 9.20 10.29
C PRO A 21 10.88 9.35 8.79
N ALA A 22 11.55 10.41 8.33
CA ALA A 22 11.67 10.74 6.91
C ALA A 22 12.21 9.59 6.04
N ALA A 23 13.15 8.79 6.57
CA ALA A 23 13.67 7.61 5.87
C ALA A 23 12.59 6.53 5.67
N GLN A 24 11.84 6.20 6.73
CA GLN A 24 10.76 5.22 6.67
C GLN A 24 9.60 5.70 5.79
N ALA A 25 9.28 7.00 5.83
CA ALA A 25 8.25 7.57 4.96
C ALA A 25 8.63 7.47 3.47
N ARG A 26 9.90 7.68 3.12
CA ARG A 26 10.41 7.50 1.75
C ARG A 26 10.35 6.04 1.31
N GLU A 27 10.77 5.13 2.18
CA GLU A 27 10.75 3.69 1.90
C GLU A 27 9.32 3.16 1.75
N PHE A 28 8.41 3.58 2.62
CA PHE A 28 6.99 3.28 2.51
C PHE A 28 6.39 3.82 1.21
N LYS A 29 6.73 5.05 0.81
CA LYS A 29 6.27 5.62 -0.46
C LYS A 29 6.77 4.79 -1.65
N LYS A 30 8.01 4.30 -1.62
CA LYS A 30 8.55 3.40 -2.65
C LYS A 30 7.78 2.08 -2.70
N LEU A 31 7.58 1.46 -1.55
CA LEU A 31 6.81 0.21 -1.42
C LEU A 31 5.40 0.36 -1.97
N ALA A 32 4.68 1.39 -1.52
CA ALA A 32 3.31 1.65 -1.95
C ALA A 32 3.24 1.94 -3.46
N THR A 33 4.25 2.59 -4.04
CA THR A 33 4.29 2.86 -5.49
C THR A 33 4.49 1.57 -6.29
N VAL A 34 5.37 0.68 -5.85
CA VAL A 34 5.69 -0.56 -6.57
C VAL A 34 4.60 -1.63 -6.38
N LEU A 35 4.04 -1.73 -5.18
CA LEU A 35 3.11 -2.80 -4.81
C LEU A 35 1.65 -2.34 -4.72
N GLY A 36 1.37 -1.07 -4.98
CA GLY A 36 0.04 -0.46 -4.78
C GLY A 36 -1.08 -1.21 -5.50
N ASP A 37 -0.85 -1.59 -6.76
CA ASP A 37 -1.84 -2.33 -7.54
C ASP A 37 -2.05 -3.76 -7.00
N GLU A 38 -0.99 -4.45 -6.57
CA GLU A 38 -1.08 -5.79 -5.96
C GLU A 38 -1.84 -5.75 -4.62
N ILE A 39 -1.61 -4.72 -3.81
CA ILE A 39 -2.32 -4.49 -2.54
C ILE A 39 -3.81 -4.28 -2.81
N VAL A 40 -4.16 -3.42 -3.76
CA VAL A 40 -5.56 -3.14 -4.12
C VAL A 40 -6.24 -4.38 -4.68
N GLN A 41 -5.56 -5.13 -5.55
CA GLN A 41 -6.10 -6.38 -6.08
C GLN A 41 -6.34 -7.41 -4.96
N SER A 42 -5.47 -7.46 -3.96
CA SER A 42 -5.65 -8.33 -2.79
C SER A 42 -6.87 -7.93 -1.95
N TRP A 43 -7.10 -6.63 -1.75
CA TRP A 43 -8.31 -6.13 -1.09
C TRP A 43 -9.57 -6.47 -1.86
N VAL A 44 -9.57 -6.29 -3.19
CA VAL A 44 -10.72 -6.66 -4.04
C VAL A 44 -10.99 -8.17 -3.94
N ASN A 45 -9.95 -8.99 -4.06
CA ASN A 45 -10.08 -10.44 -3.96
C ASN A 45 -10.67 -10.89 -2.61
N TYR A 46 -10.25 -10.25 -1.51
CA TYR A 46 -10.71 -10.62 -0.17
C TYR A 46 -12.08 -10.05 0.19
N PHE A 47 -12.26 -8.73 0.05
CA PHE A 47 -13.47 -8.04 0.52
C PHE A 47 -14.64 -8.14 -0.45
N VAL A 48 -14.38 -8.21 -1.76
CA VAL A 48 -15.45 -8.24 -2.78
C VAL A 48 -15.74 -9.67 -3.22
N TYR A 49 -14.69 -10.41 -3.59
CA TYR A 49 -14.86 -11.77 -4.12
C TYR A 49 -14.81 -12.87 -3.05
N HIS A 50 -14.58 -12.52 -1.79
CA HIS A 50 -14.46 -13.47 -0.67
C HIS A 50 -13.50 -14.63 -0.94
N LYS A 51 -12.45 -14.39 -1.73
CA LYS A 51 -11.41 -15.37 -2.03
C LYS A 51 -10.47 -15.49 -0.85
N LYS A 52 -9.98 -16.72 -0.60
CA LYS A 52 -8.84 -16.91 0.30
C LYS A 52 -7.61 -16.26 -0.31
N ILE A 53 -6.99 -15.35 0.43
CA ILE A 53 -5.74 -14.69 0.06
C ILE A 53 -4.59 -15.24 0.92
N VAL A 54 -3.41 -15.36 0.32
CA VAL A 54 -2.19 -15.78 1.03
C VAL A 54 -1.40 -14.53 1.41
N THR A 55 -0.98 -14.44 2.67
CA THR A 55 -0.09 -13.38 3.11
C THR A 55 1.27 -13.48 2.43
N LYS A 56 1.66 -12.43 1.72
CA LYS A 56 2.98 -12.31 1.11
C LYS A 56 3.92 -11.58 2.06
N LYS A 57 5.04 -12.20 2.40
CA LYS A 57 6.11 -11.54 3.16
C LYS A 57 6.94 -10.70 2.20
N ILE A 58 7.01 -9.39 2.46
CA ILE A 58 7.91 -8.49 1.73
C ILE A 58 9.24 -8.48 2.50
N ALA A 59 10.29 -9.04 1.91
CA ALA A 59 11.64 -9.06 2.46
C ALA A 59 12.65 -8.77 1.34
N GLY A 60 13.64 -7.91 1.62
CA GLY A 60 14.64 -7.48 0.64
C GLY A 60 14.49 -6.01 0.22
N LYS A 61 15.38 -5.56 -0.68
CA LYS A 61 15.38 -4.19 -1.21
C LYS A 61 14.39 -4.11 -2.36
N LEU A 62 13.36 -3.26 -2.23
CA LEU A 62 12.49 -2.82 -3.33
C LEU A 62 13.26 -1.95 -4.33
#